data_AF-A0A7V1EJY9-F1
#
_entry.id   AF-A0A7V1EJY9-F1
#
_cell.length_a   1.000
_cell.length_b   1.000
_cell.length_c   1.000
_cell.angle_alpha   90.00
_cell.angle_beta   90.00
_cell.angle_gamma   90.00
#
_symmetry.space_group_name_H-M   'P 1'
#
loop_
_entity.id
_entity.type
_entity.pdbx_description
1 polymer ?
#
loop_
_entity_poly.entity_id
_entity_poly.type
_entity_poly.pdbx_seq_one_letter_code
_entity_poly.pdbx_strand_id
1 'polypeptide(L)'
;MNKTVGFLIVCVLLAGCGNDNGLWTTKDSWYTGYPSDHPWLDEEQLEIQRECIMPVCDLRLDESITLLSNVQVLEIDLTQAQQLVGVPNLDPSKLPPSVKTESRSGKLKPYLVRAVVLWEGTGAFSAYWKDSSLWINHGCLGRRAAPMKRRPLVIFLEKKPTDVYNDVSMAE
;
A
#
# COMPACT_ATOMS: atom_id res chain seq x y z
N MET A 1 -10.18 -4.03 -60.03
CA MET A 1 -8.80 -3.58 -59.74
C MET A 1 -8.84 -2.48 -58.70
N ASN A 2 -8.18 -2.72 -57.56
CA ASN A 2 -7.58 -1.75 -56.62
C ASN A 2 -8.51 -0.83 -55.82
N LYS A 3 -8.32 -0.57 -54.50
CA LYS A 3 -7.39 -1.05 -53.47
C LYS A 3 -8.03 -0.68 -52.12
N THR A 4 -7.99 -1.62 -51.18
CA THR A 4 -8.31 -1.44 -49.75
C THR A 4 -7.32 -0.45 -49.12
N VAL A 5 -7.79 0.54 -48.37
CA VAL A 5 -6.96 1.35 -47.47
C VAL A 5 -7.48 1.11 -46.05
N GLY A 6 -6.82 0.21 -45.34
CA GLY A 6 -7.01 0.01 -43.91
C GLY A 6 -6.23 1.07 -43.14
N PHE A 7 -6.93 1.86 -42.32
CA PHE A 7 -6.31 2.79 -41.38
C PHE A 7 -5.98 2.03 -40.10
N LEU A 8 -4.69 1.77 -39.88
CA LEU A 8 -4.17 1.21 -38.63
C LEU A 8 -4.03 2.36 -37.62
N ILE A 9 -4.95 2.47 -36.67
CA ILE A 9 -4.81 3.38 -35.53
C ILE A 9 -3.83 2.72 -34.56
N VAL A 10 -2.59 3.22 -34.56
CA VAL A 10 -1.59 2.88 -33.54
C VAL A 10 -1.90 3.74 -32.31
N CYS A 11 -2.61 3.15 -31.33
CA CYS A 11 -2.69 3.72 -29.99
C CYS A 11 -1.34 3.57 -29.31
N VAL A 12 -0.51 4.61 -29.40
CA VAL A 12 0.69 4.76 -28.56
C VAL A 12 0.20 5.00 -27.13
N LEU A 13 0.19 3.94 -26.32
CA LEU A 13 0.10 4.06 -24.87
C LEU A 13 1.41 4.67 -24.38
N LEU A 14 1.40 5.99 -24.17
CA LEU A 14 2.43 6.65 -23.38
C LEU A 14 2.27 6.17 -21.94
N ALA A 15 3.06 5.17 -21.55
CA ALA A 15 3.32 4.89 -20.15
C ALA A 15 4.00 6.12 -19.56
N GLY A 16 3.20 6.97 -18.90
CA GLY A 16 3.72 8.11 -18.16
C GLY A 16 4.59 7.61 -17.02
N CYS A 17 5.90 7.85 -17.12
CA CYS A 17 6.77 7.89 -15.95
C CYS A 17 6.29 9.07 -15.08
N GLY A 18 5.45 8.78 -14.08
CA GLY A 18 5.07 9.76 -13.08
C GLY A 18 6.31 10.06 -12.23
N ASN A 19 6.98 11.18 -12.50
CA ASN A 19 7.88 11.77 -11.52
C ASN A 19 7.04 12.14 -10.30
N ASP A 20 7.37 11.59 -9.14
CA ASP A 20 6.84 12.06 -7.87
C ASP A 20 7.28 13.52 -7.68
N ASN A 21 6.35 14.44 -7.87
CA ASN A 21 6.64 15.88 -7.84
C ASN A 21 6.78 16.42 -6.42
N GLY A 22 6.74 15.57 -5.38
CA GLY A 22 6.94 16.04 -4.01
C GLY A 22 5.83 16.96 -3.50
N LEU A 23 4.63 16.86 -4.08
CA LEU A 23 3.53 17.80 -3.89
C LEU A 23 2.81 17.57 -2.54
N TRP A 24 3.51 17.83 -1.43
CA TRP A 24 2.92 17.82 -0.09
C TRP A 24 3.25 19.10 0.68
N THR A 25 2.32 19.52 1.54
CA THR A 25 2.49 20.76 2.33
C THR A 25 3.23 20.53 3.64
N THR A 26 3.23 19.31 4.17
CA THR A 26 3.85 18.94 5.46
C THR A 26 4.25 17.46 5.48
N LYS A 27 5.46 17.15 5.98
CA LYS A 27 5.97 15.79 6.17
C LYS A 27 5.54 15.25 7.55
N ASP A 28 4.76 14.16 7.57
CA ASP A 28 4.39 13.49 8.84
C ASP A 28 5.55 12.63 9.35
N SER A 29 5.64 12.42 10.67
CA SER A 29 6.68 11.57 11.27
C SER A 29 6.54 10.08 10.92
N TRP A 30 5.39 9.65 10.39
CA TRP A 30 5.19 8.29 9.88
C TRP A 30 5.70 8.11 8.44
N TYR A 31 5.94 9.20 7.72
CA TYR A 31 6.57 9.16 6.41
C TYR A 31 8.07 8.92 6.57
N THR A 32 8.56 7.84 5.96
CA THR A 32 10.00 7.53 5.93
C THR A 32 10.60 7.85 4.57
N GLY A 33 9.78 7.86 3.51
CA GLY A 33 10.25 7.85 2.13
C GLY A 33 10.97 6.55 1.78
N TYR A 34 11.63 6.55 0.62
CA TYR A 34 12.52 5.48 0.20
C TYR A 34 13.96 5.72 0.67
N PRO A 35 14.63 4.72 1.25
CA PRO A 35 16.08 4.67 1.35
C PRO A 35 16.69 4.89 -0.04
N SER A 36 17.63 5.84 -0.11
CA SER A 36 18.28 6.29 -1.34
C SER A 36 19.08 5.20 -2.07
N ASP A 37 19.40 4.12 -1.37
CA ASP A 37 20.15 2.96 -1.85
C ASP A 37 19.26 1.87 -2.45
N HIS A 38 17.94 2.06 -2.49
CA HIS A 38 17.01 1.01 -2.87
C HIS A 38 16.16 1.40 -4.09
N PRO A 39 16.56 1.04 -5.33
CA PRO A 39 15.80 1.38 -6.52
C PRO A 39 14.43 0.67 -6.51
N TRP A 40 13.38 1.42 -6.87
CA TRP A 40 12.00 0.96 -7.04
C TRP A 40 11.83 -0.24 -7.99
N LEU A 41 12.83 -0.51 -8.82
CA LEU A 41 12.79 -1.46 -9.93
C LEU A 41 13.58 -2.74 -9.66
N ASP A 42 13.95 -3.01 -8.41
CA ASP A 42 14.61 -4.27 -8.08
C ASP A 42 13.62 -5.42 -8.29
N GLU A 43 13.96 -6.35 -9.20
CA GLU A 43 13.12 -7.50 -9.58
C GLU A 43 12.77 -8.43 -8.40
N GLU A 44 13.44 -8.25 -7.26
CA GLU A 44 13.27 -9.04 -6.04
C GLU A 44 12.12 -8.56 -5.13
N GLN A 45 11.47 -7.43 -5.44
CA GLN A 45 10.34 -6.96 -4.65
C GLN A 45 9.10 -7.80 -4.89
N LEU A 46 8.51 -8.28 -3.80
CA LEU A 46 7.36 -9.15 -3.86
C LEU A 46 6.08 -8.37 -3.57
N GLU A 47 5.27 -8.13 -4.61
CA GLU A 47 3.99 -7.42 -4.49
C GLU A 47 3.05 -8.15 -3.52
N ILE A 48 2.53 -7.41 -2.54
CA ILE A 48 1.50 -7.88 -1.63
C ILE A 48 0.13 -7.75 -2.31
N GLN A 49 -0.66 -8.82 -2.27
CA GLN A 49 -2.02 -8.81 -2.82
C GLN A 49 -2.89 -7.74 -2.15
N ARG A 50 -3.63 -6.98 -2.96
CA ARG A 50 -4.44 -5.85 -2.48
C ARG A 50 -5.49 -6.28 -1.48
N GLU A 51 -6.03 -7.48 -1.63
CA GLU A 51 -6.99 -8.10 -0.72
C GLU A 51 -6.39 -8.34 0.68
N CYS A 52 -5.06 -8.41 0.79
CA CYS A 52 -4.37 -8.50 2.07
C CYS A 52 -4.08 -7.14 2.70
N ILE A 53 -4.44 -6.02 2.06
CA ILE A 53 -4.17 -4.66 2.51
C ILE A 53 -5.50 -3.97 2.82
N MET A 54 -5.81 -3.77 4.10
CA MET A 54 -7.10 -3.27 4.54
C MET A 54 -6.94 -1.98 5.36
N PRO A 55 -7.37 -0.82 4.84
CA PRO A 55 -7.39 0.39 5.65
C PRO A 55 -8.25 0.25 6.91
N VAL A 56 -7.78 0.81 8.01
CA VAL A 56 -8.59 0.92 9.24
C VAL A 56 -9.79 1.83 8.97
N CYS A 57 -10.99 1.39 9.37
CA CYS A 57 -12.22 2.15 9.19
C CYS A 57 -12.20 3.46 9.99
N ASP A 58 -12.95 4.46 9.53
CA ASP A 58 -12.94 5.81 10.10
C ASP A 58 -13.29 5.84 11.59
N LEU A 59 -14.20 4.96 12.03
CA LEU A 59 -14.63 4.85 13.42
C LEU A 59 -13.53 4.38 14.38
N ARG A 60 -12.44 3.79 13.86
CA ARG A 60 -11.33 3.22 14.63
C ARG A 60 -10.00 3.91 14.35
N LEU A 61 -10.02 5.01 13.58
CA LEU A 61 -8.82 5.69 13.13
C LEU A 61 -7.98 6.21 14.32
N ASP A 62 -8.57 6.99 15.22
CA ASP A 62 -7.83 7.57 16.36
C ASP A 62 -7.28 6.51 17.32
N GLU A 63 -8.05 5.46 17.56
CA GLU A 63 -7.65 4.30 18.37
C GLU A 63 -6.42 3.62 17.75
N SER A 64 -6.47 3.32 16.45
CA SER A 64 -5.36 2.67 15.74
C SER A 64 -4.09 3.55 15.66
N ILE A 65 -4.25 4.86 15.50
CA ILE A 65 -3.12 5.81 15.56
C ILE A 65 -2.48 5.79 16.94
N THR A 66 -3.30 5.72 18.00
CA THR A 66 -2.83 5.67 19.38
C THR A 66 -2.03 4.38 19.65
N LEU A 67 -2.54 3.22 19.20
CA LEU A 67 -1.84 1.93 19.31
C LEU A 67 -0.47 1.94 18.62
N LEU A 68 -0.35 2.65 17.49
CA LEU A 68 0.87 2.79 16.71
C LEU A 68 1.73 3.98 17.10
N SER A 69 1.44 4.67 18.21
CA SER A 69 2.18 5.89 18.62
C SER A 69 3.68 5.64 18.80
N ASN A 70 4.08 4.49 19.34
CA ASN A 70 5.47 4.16 19.68
C ASN A 70 6.06 3.00 18.86
N VAL A 71 5.27 2.32 18.03
CA VAL A 71 5.71 1.19 17.20
C VAL A 71 5.23 1.36 15.76
N GLN A 72 5.99 0.86 14.80
CA GLN A 72 5.60 0.91 13.37
C GLN A 72 4.66 -0.22 12.97
N VAL A 73 4.76 -1.37 13.63
CA VAL A 73 3.97 -2.56 13.40
C VAL A 73 3.61 -3.26 14.70
N LEU A 74 2.35 -3.68 14.80
CA LEU A 74 1.80 -4.44 15.91
C LEU A 74 1.14 -5.71 15.38
N GLU A 75 1.53 -6.87 15.88
CA GLU A 75 0.76 -8.11 15.65
C GLU A 75 -0.52 -8.01 16.47
N ILE A 76 -1.65 -8.24 15.82
CA ILE A 76 -2.98 -8.21 16.44
C ILE A 76 -3.67 -9.55 16.23
N ASP A 77 -4.74 -9.82 16.97
CA ASP A 77 -5.57 -11.00 16.72
C ASP A 77 -6.62 -10.73 15.62
N LEU A 78 -7.30 -11.80 15.17
CA LEU A 78 -8.31 -11.71 14.12
C LEU A 78 -9.54 -10.90 14.53
N THR A 79 -9.91 -10.94 15.82
CA THR A 79 -11.05 -10.19 16.35
C THR A 79 -10.76 -8.69 16.30
N GLN A 80 -9.56 -8.29 16.72
CA GLN A 80 -9.08 -6.91 16.62
C GLN A 80 -9.01 -6.46 15.16
N ALA A 81 -8.47 -7.31 14.26
CA ALA A 81 -8.43 -7.02 12.84
C ALA A 81 -9.83 -6.73 12.27
N GLN A 82 -10.81 -7.61 12.53
CA GLN A 82 -12.20 -7.45 12.11
C GLN A 82 -12.82 -6.14 12.62
N GLN A 83 -12.58 -5.80 13.89
CA GLN A 83 -13.08 -4.56 14.50
C GLN A 83 -12.45 -3.31 13.88
N LEU A 84 -11.14 -3.34 13.61
CA LEU A 84 -10.40 -2.21 13.04
C LEU A 84 -10.79 -1.96 11.58
N VAL A 85 -10.96 -3.01 10.76
CA VAL A 85 -11.34 -2.86 9.34
C VAL A 85 -12.85 -2.70 9.12
N GLY A 86 -13.68 -3.02 10.12
CA GLY A 86 -15.14 -2.95 10.01
C GLY A 86 -15.75 -4.04 9.13
N VAL A 87 -15.04 -5.14 8.88
CA VAL A 87 -15.51 -6.28 8.07
C VAL A 87 -15.82 -7.46 9.01
N PRO A 88 -17.10 -7.74 9.28
CA PRO A 88 -17.47 -8.90 10.08
C PRO A 88 -17.12 -10.19 9.34
N ASN A 89 -16.75 -11.24 10.09
CA ASN A 89 -16.43 -12.57 9.55
C ASN A 89 -15.27 -12.59 8.55
N LEU A 90 -14.32 -11.66 8.67
CA LEU A 90 -13.06 -11.73 7.93
C LEU A 90 -12.39 -13.08 8.20
N ASP A 91 -12.10 -13.82 7.14
CA ASP A 91 -11.54 -15.17 7.19
C ASP A 91 -10.20 -15.18 6.42
N PRO A 92 -9.06 -15.18 7.12
CA PRO A 92 -7.75 -15.17 6.49
C PRO A 92 -7.47 -16.37 5.59
N SER A 93 -8.21 -17.48 5.76
CA SER A 93 -8.06 -18.67 4.90
C SER A 93 -8.64 -18.49 3.50
N LYS A 94 -9.49 -17.47 3.30
CA LYS A 94 -10.08 -17.10 2.01
C LYS A 94 -9.30 -16.00 1.29
N LEU A 95 -8.32 -15.40 1.95
CA LEU A 95 -7.44 -14.43 1.32
C LEU A 95 -6.46 -15.16 0.38
N PRO A 96 -6.05 -14.53 -0.73
CA PRO A 96 -4.95 -15.07 -1.52
C PRO A 96 -3.68 -15.09 -0.67
N PRO A 97 -2.66 -15.88 -1.07
CA PRO A 97 -1.32 -15.75 -0.50
C PRO A 97 -0.90 -14.28 -0.51
N SER A 98 -0.31 -13.80 0.58
CA SER A 98 0.03 -12.37 0.70
C SER A 98 0.94 -11.94 -0.43
N VAL A 99 1.84 -12.82 -0.89
CA VAL A 99 2.79 -12.58 -1.97
C VAL A 99 2.58 -13.60 -3.08
N LYS A 100 2.66 -13.15 -4.34
CA LYS A 100 2.40 -13.95 -5.56
C LYS A 100 3.39 -15.09 -5.86
N THR A 101 4.47 -15.26 -5.11
CA THR A 101 5.48 -16.29 -5.41
C THR A 101 5.05 -17.67 -4.95
N GLU A 102 5.30 -18.66 -5.79
CA GLU A 102 4.99 -20.06 -5.53
C GLU A 102 5.64 -20.56 -4.22
N SER A 103 4.84 -21.20 -3.38
CA SER A 103 5.26 -21.96 -2.20
C SER A 103 5.75 -21.17 -0.97
N ARG A 104 4.89 -20.34 -0.39
CA ARG A 104 4.83 -20.29 1.07
C ARG A 104 3.43 -20.69 1.53
N SER A 105 3.38 -21.81 2.27
CA SER A 105 2.19 -22.39 2.87
C SER A 105 1.95 -21.81 4.27
N GLY A 106 2.35 -20.57 4.52
CA GLY A 106 2.25 -19.94 5.82
C GLY A 106 0.80 -19.53 6.13
N LYS A 107 0.41 -19.66 7.40
CA LYS A 107 -0.86 -19.10 7.85
C LYS A 107 -0.73 -17.57 7.92
N LEU A 108 -1.59 -16.86 7.21
CA LEU A 108 -1.67 -15.40 7.28
C LEU A 108 -2.10 -14.93 8.68
N LYS A 109 -1.42 -13.89 9.15
CA LYS A 109 -1.66 -13.22 10.42
C LYS A 109 -1.89 -11.72 10.18
N PRO A 110 -2.80 -11.09 10.94
CA PRO A 110 -3.03 -9.65 10.81
C PRO A 110 -1.97 -8.84 11.56
N TYR A 111 -1.47 -7.81 10.90
CA TYR A 111 -0.56 -6.82 11.46
C TYR A 111 -1.16 -5.43 11.27
N LEU A 112 -1.31 -4.69 12.36
CA LEU A 112 -1.61 -3.26 12.31
C LEU A 112 -0.31 -2.50 12.02
N VAL A 113 -0.28 -1.74 10.94
CA VAL A 113 0.93 -1.03 10.47
C VAL A 113 0.65 0.46 10.26
N ARG A 114 1.69 1.27 10.48
CA ARG A 114 1.66 2.69 10.12
C ARG A 114 1.58 2.83 8.61
N ALA A 115 0.74 3.76 8.14
CA ALA A 115 0.79 4.26 6.78
C ALA A 115 0.29 5.70 6.71
N VAL A 116 0.62 6.37 5.61
CA VAL A 116 0.23 7.76 5.35
C VAL A 116 -0.39 7.89 3.97
N VAL A 117 -1.22 8.92 3.79
CA VAL A 117 -1.93 9.23 2.55
C VAL A 117 -1.88 10.73 2.27
N LEU A 118 -2.07 11.11 1.00
CA LEU A 118 -2.29 12.51 0.61
C LEU A 118 -3.78 12.76 0.35
N TRP A 119 -4.38 12.01 -0.58
CA TRP A 119 -5.78 12.14 -0.94
C TRP A 119 -6.45 10.79 -1.17
N GLU A 120 -7.37 10.42 -0.27
CA GLU A 120 -8.04 9.11 -0.31
C GLU A 120 -9.08 9.01 -1.43
N GLY A 121 -9.68 10.12 -1.86
CA GLY A 121 -10.80 10.10 -2.81
C GLY A 121 -10.47 9.52 -4.20
N THR A 122 -9.19 9.48 -4.56
CA THR A 122 -8.68 8.89 -5.81
C THR A 122 -7.49 7.97 -5.55
N GLY A 123 -7.22 7.67 -4.28
CA GLY A 123 -5.99 7.04 -3.83
C GLY A 123 -6.15 5.54 -3.64
N ALA A 124 -5.04 4.82 -3.73
CA ALA A 124 -4.99 3.42 -3.38
C ALA A 124 -3.64 3.08 -2.74
N PHE A 125 -3.67 2.11 -1.83
CA PHE A 125 -2.47 1.52 -1.27
C PHE A 125 -1.91 0.44 -2.19
N SER A 126 -0.59 0.40 -2.27
CA SER A 126 0.20 -0.74 -2.74
C SER A 126 1.21 -1.08 -1.66
N ALA A 127 1.59 -2.35 -1.57
CA ALA A 127 2.61 -2.77 -0.64
C ALA A 127 3.51 -3.85 -1.24
N TYR A 128 4.77 -3.85 -0.81
CA TYR A 128 5.79 -4.77 -1.29
C TYR A 128 6.57 -5.34 -0.11
N TRP A 129 6.99 -6.60 -0.26
CA TRP A 129 7.83 -7.29 0.71
C TRP A 129 9.23 -7.50 0.12
N LYS A 130 10.27 -7.11 0.87
CA LYS A 130 11.67 -7.41 0.53
C LYS A 130 12.48 -7.54 1.82
N ASP A 131 13.31 -8.57 1.94
CA ASP A 131 14.28 -8.74 3.04
C ASP A 131 13.71 -8.61 4.48
N SER A 132 12.45 -8.98 4.67
CA SER A 132 11.69 -8.82 5.93
C SER A 132 11.18 -7.41 6.24
N SER A 133 11.42 -6.46 5.34
CA SER A 133 10.84 -5.12 5.38
C SER A 133 9.55 -5.06 4.57
N LEU A 134 8.64 -4.23 5.05
CA LEU A 134 7.37 -3.91 4.42
C LEU A 134 7.42 -2.49 3.86
N TRP A 135 7.13 -2.35 2.59
CA TRP A 135 7.08 -1.09 1.87
C TRP A 135 5.64 -0.78 1.54
N ILE A 136 5.16 0.41 1.89
CA ILE A 136 3.79 0.84 1.67
C ILE A 136 3.84 2.15 0.90
N ASN A 137 3.18 2.19 -0.25
CA ASN A 137 2.97 3.40 -1.01
C ASN A 137 1.47 3.69 -1.11
N HIS A 138 1.09 4.95 -0.88
CA HIS A 138 -0.23 5.43 -1.26
C HIS A 138 -0.12 6.39 -2.45
N GLY A 139 -0.51 5.91 -3.63
CA GLY A 139 -0.59 6.72 -4.84
C GLY A 139 -1.98 7.34 -4.98
N CYS A 140 -2.05 8.62 -5.36
CA CYS A 140 -3.31 9.31 -5.65
C CYS A 140 -3.21 10.25 -6.85
N LEU A 141 -4.34 10.78 -7.31
CA LEU A 141 -4.42 11.81 -8.33
C LEU A 141 -4.64 13.18 -7.69
N GLY A 142 -4.00 14.21 -8.22
CA GLY A 142 -4.18 15.58 -7.74
C GLY A 142 -3.29 16.59 -8.46
N ARG A 143 -3.75 17.84 -8.52
CA ARG A 143 -3.05 18.96 -9.18
C ARG A 143 -2.49 19.99 -8.20
N ARG A 144 -2.56 19.69 -6.90
CA ARG A 144 -2.19 20.60 -5.82
C ARG A 144 -1.60 19.82 -4.67
N ALA A 145 -0.65 20.45 -3.99
CA ALA A 145 -0.08 19.87 -2.79
C ALA A 145 -1.16 19.60 -1.73
N ALA A 146 -1.07 18.42 -1.11
CA ALA A 146 -1.98 18.01 -0.04
C ALA A 146 -1.19 17.73 1.26
N PRO A 147 -1.77 17.99 2.44
CA PRO A 147 -1.14 17.59 3.69
C PRO A 147 -1.18 16.06 3.82
N MET A 148 -0.07 15.46 4.26
CA MET A 148 -0.06 14.04 4.63
C MET A 148 -0.97 13.79 5.82
N LYS A 149 -1.71 12.68 5.78
CA LYS A 149 -2.56 12.20 6.87
C LYS A 149 -2.17 10.78 7.24
N ARG A 150 -2.26 10.45 8.52
CA ARG A 150 -2.06 9.09 9.01
C ARG A 150 -3.29 8.25 8.68
N ARG A 151 -3.06 7.08 8.10
CA ARG A 151 -4.10 6.12 7.74
C ARG A 151 -3.59 4.70 7.97
N PRO A 152 -3.65 4.20 9.22
CA PRO A 152 -3.20 2.85 9.55
C PRO A 152 -3.86 1.78 8.68
N LEU A 153 -3.13 0.68 8.48
CA LEU A 153 -3.59 -0.47 7.71
C LEU A 153 -3.56 -1.71 8.59
N VAL A 154 -4.52 -2.61 8.41
CA VAL A 154 -4.38 -4.02 8.76
C VAL A 154 -3.87 -4.73 7.52
N ILE A 155 -2.70 -5.36 7.62
CA ILE A 155 -2.12 -6.15 6.54
C ILE A 155 -1.96 -7.61 6.96
N PHE A 156 -2.40 -8.53 6.11
CA PHE A 156 -2.27 -9.97 6.32
C PHE A 156 -0.96 -10.48 5.71
N LEU A 157 -0.08 -10.97 6.57
CA LEU A 157 1.25 -11.47 6.19
C LEU A 157 1.53 -12.78 6.91
N GLU A 158 2.41 -13.60 6.35
CA GLU A 158 2.86 -14.84 7.02
C GLU A 158 3.82 -14.59 8.18
N LYS A 159 4.55 -13.47 8.13
CA LYS A 159 5.58 -13.08 9.10
C LYS A 159 5.47 -11.60 9.42
N LYS A 160 5.85 -11.24 10.65
CA LYS A 160 5.94 -9.85 11.09
C LYS A 160 7.08 -9.14 10.34
N PRO A 161 6.86 -7.94 9.76
CA PRO A 161 7.95 -7.14 9.21
C PRO A 161 8.88 -6.65 10.33
N THR A 162 10.17 -6.58 10.04
CA THR A 162 11.16 -5.95 10.92
C THR A 162 11.05 -4.43 10.85
N ASP A 163 10.82 -3.91 9.65
CA ASP A 163 10.80 -2.48 9.33
C ASP A 163 9.59 -2.16 8.44
N VAL A 164 9.06 -0.94 8.59
CA VAL A 164 7.98 -0.42 7.74
C VAL A 164 8.40 0.90 7.13
N TYR A 165 8.41 0.93 5.79
CA TYR A 165 8.68 2.13 5.01
C TYR A 165 7.39 2.64 4.40
N ASN A 166 7.13 3.94 4.58
CA ASN A 166 5.93 4.59 4.08
C ASN A 166 6.30 5.71 3.13
N ASP A 167 5.66 5.66 1.97
CA ASP A 167 5.77 6.67 0.95
C ASP A 167 4.39 7.03 0.37
N VAL A 168 4.34 8.17 -0.31
CA VAL A 168 3.16 8.68 -0.99
C VAL A 168 3.58 9.23 -2.34
N SER A 169 2.73 9.04 -3.34
CA SER A 169 2.94 9.64 -4.66
C SER A 169 1.66 10.31 -5.16
N MET A 170 1.82 11.35 -5.98
CA MET A 170 0.69 12.04 -6.62
C MET A 170 0.96 12.22 -8.11
N ALA A 171 0.01 11.77 -8.94
CA ALA A 171 0.01 12.01 -10.39
C ALA A 171 -1.07 13.03 -10.79
N GLU A 172 -0.88 13.71 -11.92
CA GLU A 172 -1.77 14.77 -12.45
C GLU A 172 -2.75 14.30 -13.53
#